data_AF-A0A953DY50-F1
#
_entry.id   AF-A0A953DY50-F1
#
_cell.length_a   1.000
_cell.length_b   1.000
_cell.length_c   1.000
_cell.angle_alpha   90.00
_cell.angle_beta   90.00
_cell.angle_gamma   90.00
#
_symmetry.space_group_name_H-M   'P 1'
#
loop_
_entity.id
_entity.type
_entity.pdbx_description
1 polymer ?
#
loop_
_entity_poly.entity_id
_entity_poly.type
_entity_poly.pdbx_seq_one_letter_code
_entity_poly.pdbx_strand_id
1 'polypeptide(L)' 'MNGLLRTLVIGSIFFLLPGNARADAEIAVAIRYLQARGTSHSHLYLYREDGKLLRQLTTDNSGQDSSPI' A
#
# COMPACT_ATOMS: atom_id res chain seq x y z
N MET A 1 19.49 -12.71 45.41
CA MET A 1 19.18 -12.84 43.97
C MET A 1 18.23 -11.70 43.52
N ASN A 2 18.54 -10.40 43.75
CA ASN A 2 17.42 -9.45 44.00
C ASN A 2 17.41 -8.12 43.22
N GLY A 3 18.45 -7.75 42.46
CA GLY A 3 18.43 -6.47 41.71
C GLY A 3 18.96 -6.64 40.30
N LEU A 4 20.25 -6.99 40.21
CA LEU A 4 20.99 -7.11 38.95
C LEU A 4 20.37 -8.12 37.97
N LEU A 5 19.97 -9.31 38.46
CA LEU A 5 19.35 -10.34 37.63
C LEU A 5 17.98 -9.88 37.08
N ARG A 6 17.23 -9.10 37.87
CA ARG A 6 15.91 -8.61 37.50
C ARG A 6 15.99 -7.49 36.46
N THR A 7 16.99 -6.61 36.56
CA THR A 7 17.26 -5.58 35.55
C THR A 7 17.73 -6.19 34.23
N LEU A 8 18.53 -7.26 34.29
CA LEU A 8 19.02 -7.95 33.09
C LEU A 8 17.88 -8.66 32.32
N VAL A 9 16.93 -9.27 33.04
CA VAL A 9 15.76 -9.95 32.46
C VAL A 9 14.79 -8.94 31.84
N ILE A 10 14.56 -7.79 32.49
CA ILE A 10 13.68 -6.75 31.95
C ILE A 10 14.27 -6.09 30.70
N GLY A 11 15.59 -5.84 30.69
CA GLY A 11 16.29 -5.27 29.53
C GLY A 11 16.28 -6.18 28.29
N SER A 12 16.38 -7.50 28.50
CA SER A 12 16.38 -8.48 27.40
C SER A 12 15.00 -8.69 26.78
N ILE A 13 13.91 -8.54 27.54
CA ILE A 13 12.53 -8.57 27.01
C ILE A 13 12.25 -7.35 26.11
N PHE A 14 12.82 -6.18 26.43
CA PHE A 14 12.64 -4.95 25.64
C PHE A 14 13.37 -5.00 24.28
N PHE A 15 14.48 -5.74 24.20
CA PHE A 15 15.27 -5.92 22.98
C PHE A 15 14.69 -6.97 22.02
N LEU A 16 13.76 -7.82 22.49
CA LEU A 16 13.18 -8.93 21.74
C LEU A 16 11.82 -8.61 21.10
N LEU A 17 11.36 -7.36 21.14
CA LEU A 17 10.18 -6.94 20.41
C LEU A 17 10.62 -6.55 18.99
N PRO A 18 10.40 -7.39 17.95
CA PRO A 18 10.55 -6.94 16.58
C PRO A 18 9.43 -5.93 16.33
N GLY A 19 9.73 -4.65 16.54
CA GLY A 19 8.87 -3.54 16.16
C GLY A 19 8.83 -3.37 14.65
N ASN A 20 8.42 -4.41 13.91
CA ASN A 20 8.06 -4.28 12.51
C ASN A 20 6.63 -3.74 12.45
N ALA A 21 6.41 -2.55 12.98
CA ALA A 21 5.28 -1.72 12.56
C ALA A 21 5.59 -1.24 11.14
N ARG A 22 5.60 -2.16 10.16
CA ARG A 22 5.49 -1.77 8.75
C ARG A 22 4.10 -1.17 8.64
N ALA A 23 4.04 0.16 8.60
CA ALA A 23 2.82 0.82 8.21
C ALA A 23 2.38 0.21 6.88
N ASP A 24 1.11 -0.18 6.77
CA ASP A 24 0.57 -0.77 5.55
C ASP A 24 0.74 0.26 4.42
N ALA A 25 1.71 0.04 3.53
CA ALA A 25 2.05 1.03 2.54
C ALA A 25 1.01 0.99 1.42
N GLU A 26 0.45 2.16 1.12
CA GLU A 26 -0.48 2.35 0.02
C GLU A 26 0.27 2.94 -1.19
N ILE A 27 0.15 2.29 -2.34
CA ILE A 27 0.79 2.66 -3.59
C ILE A 27 -0.26 3.23 -4.53
N ALA A 28 -0.06 4.47 -4.98
CA ALA A 28 -0.91 5.10 -5.99
C ALA A 28 -0.33 4.88 -7.39
N VAL A 29 -1.10 4.27 -8.28
CA VAL A 29 -0.72 3.96 -9.67
C VAL A 29 -1.63 4.73 -10.63
N ALA A 30 -1.02 5.59 -11.44
CA ALA A 30 -1.71 6.34 -12.49
C ALA A 30 -1.56 5.63 -13.84
N ILE A 31 -2.68 5.34 -14.51
CA ILE A 31 -2.71 4.78 -15.87
C ILE A 31 -3.33 5.82 -16.79
N ARG A 32 -2.63 6.19 -17.86
CA ARG A 32 -3.11 7.19 -18.83
C ARG A 32 -3.21 6.57 -20.22
N TYR A 33 -4.39 6.69 -20.81
CA TYR A 33 -4.70 6.30 -22.17
C TYR A 33 -4.73 7.56 -23.03
N LEU A 34 -3.64 7.80 -23.75
CA LEU A 34 -3.51 8.93 -24.66
C LEU A 34 -4.09 8.56 -26.02
N GLN A 35 -5.03 9.37 -26.51
CA GLN A 35 -5.58 9.24 -27.85
C GLN A 35 -5.18 10.46 -28.70
N ALA A 36 -4.79 10.21 -29.96
CA ALA A 36 -4.40 11.27 -30.90
C ALA A 36 -5.59 12.11 -31.40
N ARG A 37 -6.81 11.57 -31.32
CA ARG A 37 -8.08 12.27 -31.54
C ARG A 37 -9.11 11.76 -30.54
N GLY A 38 -10.08 12.60 -30.18
CA GLY A 38 -11.07 12.27 -29.16
C GLY A 38 -10.60 12.65 -27.76
N THR A 39 -11.14 11.97 -26.74
CA THR A 39 -10.89 12.28 -25.33
C THR A 39 -9.85 11.31 -24.77
N SER A 40 -8.79 11.83 -24.18
CA SER A 40 -7.84 10.99 -23.42
C SER A 40 -8.42 10.63 -22.06
N HIS A 41 -8.06 9.47 -21.54
CA HIS A 41 -8.56 8.96 -20.26
C HIS A 41 -7.41 8.73 -19.28
N SER A 42 -7.69 8.87 -17.99
CA SER A 42 -6.72 8.55 -16.93
C SER A 42 -7.43 7.98 -15.71
N HIS A 43 -6.82 6.97 -15.11
CA HIS A 43 -7.32 6.32 -13.91
C HIS A 43 -6.24 6.31 -12.85
N LEU A 44 -6.66 6.52 -11.61
CA LEU A 44 -5.80 6.41 -10.45
C LEU A 44 -6.29 5.25 -9.59
N TYR A 45 -5.40 4.30 -9.32
CA TYR A 45 -5.69 3.13 -8.50
C TYR A 45 -4.81 3.16 -7.26
N LEU A 46 -5.40 2.77 -6.14
CA LEU A 46 -4.71 2.60 -4.87
C LEU A 46 -4.53 1.12 -4.61
N TYR A 47 -3.30 0.69 -4.35
CA TYR A 47 -2.92 -0.69 -4.04
C TYR A 47 -2.28 -0.76 -2.66
N ARG A 48 -2.34 -1.94 -2.03
CA ARG A 48 -1.43 -2.29 -0.93
C ARG A 48 -0.07 -2.69 -1.50
N GLU A 49 0.95 -2.67 -0.65
CA GLU A 49 2.32 -3.15 -0.96
C GLU A 49 2.33 -4.60 -1.51
N ASP A 50 1.37 -5.44 -1.11
CA ASP A 50 1.21 -6.83 -1.57
C ASP A 50 0.57 -6.96 -2.97
N GLY A 51 0.24 -5.83 -3.62
CA GLY A 51 -0.39 -5.79 -4.94
C GLY A 51 -1.92 -5.91 -4.91
N LYS A 52 -2.55 -6.00 -3.73
CA LYS A 52 -4.01 -6.00 -3.61
C LYS A 52 -4.58 -4.63 -3.97
N LEU A 53 -5.51 -4.60 -4.92
CA LEU A 53 -6.29 -3.40 -5.25
C LEU A 53 -7.17 -3.00 -4.05
N LEU A 54 -7.05 -1.74 -3.62
CA LEU A 54 -7.86 -1.15 -2.56
C LEU A 54 -9.04 -0.36 -3.10
N ARG A 55 -8.78 0.56 -4.05
CA ARG A 55 -9.78 1.49 -4.55
C ARG A 55 -9.36 2.13 -5.88
N GLN A 56 -10.33 2.43 -6.73
CA GLN A 56 -10.17 3.39 -7.82
C GLN A 56 -10.51 4.81 -7.32
N LEU A 57 -9.59 5.75 -7.48
CA LEU A 57 -9.69 7.13 -6.98
C LEU A 57 -10.30 8.10 -8.00
N THR A 58 -10.58 7.64 -9.22
CA THR A 58 -11.27 8.38 -10.28
C THR A 58 -12.68 7.83 -10.50
N THR A 59 -13.64 8.69 -10.80
CA THR A 59 -15.05 8.31 -11.04
C THR A 59 -15.20 7.35 -12.24
N ASP A 60 -16.28 6.55 -12.19
CA ASP A 60 -16.59 5.33 -12.96
C ASP A 60 -16.39 5.35 -14.51
N ASN A 61 -16.08 4.15 -15.00
CA ASN A 61 -15.59 3.63 -16.27
C ASN A 61 -16.59 3.63 -17.45
N SER A 62 -17.55 4.55 -17.55
CA SER A 62 -18.54 4.49 -18.64
C SER A 62 -17.96 4.73 -20.04
N GLY A 63 -16.66 5.03 -20.17
CA GLY A 63 -15.95 5.21 -21.43
C GLY A 63 -14.67 4.39 -21.59
N GLN A 64 -14.39 3.45 -20.69
CA GLN A 64 -13.28 2.51 -20.89
C GLN A 64 -13.74 1.37 -21.80
N ASP A 65 -12.94 1.07 -22.83
CA ASP A 65 -13.12 -0.08 -23.71
C ASP A 65 -13.23 -1.36 -22.85
N SER A 66 -14.43 -1.93 -22.78
CA SER A 66 -14.73 -3.15 -22.03
C SER A 66 -14.23 -4.41 -22.74
N SER A 67 -13.61 -4.25 -23.90
CA SER A 67 -13.10 -5.34 -24.73
C SER A 67 -11.58 -5.27 -24.79
N PRO A 68 -10.87 -6.34 -24.37
CA PRO A 68 -9.45 -6.46 -24.69
C PRO A 68 -9.29 -6.60 -26.22
N ILE A 69 -8.33 -5.88 -26.79
CA ILE A 69 -7.76 -6.16 -28.12
C ILE A 69 -6.75 -7.31 -28.04
#